data_AF-A0AAN8Q368-F1
#
_entry.id   AF-A0AAN8Q368-F1
#
_cell.length_a   1.000
_cell.length_b   1.000
_cell.length_c   1.000
_cell.angle_alpha   90.00
_cell.angle_beta   90.00
_cell.angle_gamma   90.00
#
_symmetry.space_group_name_H-M   'P 1'
#
loop_
_entity.id
_entity.type
_entity.pdbx_description
1 polymer ?
#
loop_
_entity_poly.entity_id
_entity_poly.type
_entity_poly.pdbx_seq_one_letter_code
_entity_poly.pdbx_strand_id
1 'polypeptide(L)'
;MAIDLSSFPYLVPQDETGRCYDGYLMIGKNEFRVKLTVPLSNLSETEIICEWKLQEIIDEYMPIIRQRLVHCKDLNTFLKEVISIVESKIKYEESPDVTCNLTSHIVSEIEKIGWHKLVAIDTSFHSVTLKSLDSQQREHLLNIKLNSQCINAAPVTTTYLPCKSLFHWNKEDGLVNLFNEFESTLKNYEEFWDEMEEIDTCTWVLEPEKPTYAAVHRRIAIGTNASVQITVDPKQPKVFPECVFLGADQIINPLKENLNQNLYRWDISRHLLVNLETVLDIKFPSPTNSKKEDFSVECGICYCYRLEQFTPDIVCDDKRCGQPFHRICLYEWLRTLPSTRQSFNTIYGECPFCNKSITVKMPLS
;
A
#
# COMPACT_ATOMS: atom_id res chain seq x y z
N MET A 1 -21.97 55.67 -17.69
CA MET A 1 -22.17 56.11 -16.29
C MET A 1 -21.18 55.32 -15.47
N ALA A 2 -20.13 55.94 -14.94
CA ALA A 2 -19.07 55.23 -14.25
C ALA A 2 -19.66 54.51 -13.02
N ILE A 3 -19.40 53.19 -12.91
CA ILE A 3 -19.80 52.40 -11.74
C ILE A 3 -18.99 52.90 -10.54
N ASP A 4 -19.67 53.26 -9.44
CA ASP A 4 -19.02 53.72 -8.21
C ASP A 4 -18.34 52.55 -7.48
N LEU A 5 -17.02 52.46 -7.64
CA LEU A 5 -16.14 51.50 -6.98
C LEU A 5 -15.33 52.15 -5.84
N SER A 6 -15.85 53.18 -5.18
CA SER A 6 -15.19 53.82 -4.02
C SER A 6 -14.80 52.86 -2.89
N SER A 7 -15.48 51.70 -2.78
CA SER A 7 -15.13 50.63 -1.83
C SER A 7 -13.90 49.79 -2.24
N PHE A 8 -13.41 49.92 -3.48
CA PHE A 8 -12.33 49.13 -4.08
C PHE A 8 -11.30 50.06 -4.75
N PRO A 9 -10.51 50.83 -3.96
CA PRO A 9 -9.66 51.89 -4.47
C PRO A 9 -8.51 51.41 -5.39
N TYR A 10 -8.18 50.12 -5.33
CA TYR A 10 -7.10 49.51 -6.11
C TYR A 10 -7.57 48.81 -7.39
N LEU A 11 -8.85 48.92 -7.72
CA LEU A 11 -9.43 48.32 -8.92
C LEU A 11 -9.76 49.43 -9.94
N VAL A 12 -9.06 49.43 -11.07
CA VAL A 12 -9.09 50.55 -12.03
C VAL A 12 -9.77 50.13 -13.33
N PRO A 13 -10.71 50.94 -13.87
CA PRO A 13 -11.30 50.67 -15.18
C PRO A 13 -10.23 50.74 -16.28
N GLN A 14 -10.21 49.74 -17.15
CA GLN A 14 -9.26 49.61 -18.27
C GLN A 14 -9.80 50.17 -19.58
N ASP A 15 -11.09 50.49 -19.63
CA ASP A 15 -11.75 51.04 -20.81
C ASP A 15 -12.71 52.17 -20.44
N GLU A 16 -13.00 53.03 -21.43
CA GLU A 16 -14.00 54.11 -21.29
C GLU A 16 -15.43 53.58 -21.14
N THR A 17 -15.63 52.27 -21.37
CA THR A 17 -16.93 51.61 -21.26
C THR A 17 -17.29 51.28 -19.82
N GLY A 18 -16.31 51.25 -18.91
CA GLY A 18 -16.48 50.88 -17.50
C GLY A 18 -16.87 49.42 -17.33
N ARG A 19 -16.32 48.50 -18.14
CA ARG A 19 -16.68 47.07 -18.12
C ARG A 19 -15.51 46.13 -17.92
N CYS A 20 -14.32 46.57 -18.27
CA CYS A 20 -13.09 45.86 -17.92
C CYS A 20 -12.42 46.57 -16.75
N TYR A 21 -12.04 45.80 -15.73
CA TYR A 21 -11.32 46.30 -14.57
C TYR A 21 -10.07 45.45 -14.33
N ASP A 22 -8.96 46.08 -13.93
CA ASP A 22 -7.71 45.40 -13.56
C ASP A 22 -7.16 46.10 -12.31
N GLY A 23 -6.64 45.31 -11.37
CA GLY A 23 -6.10 45.83 -10.13
C GLY A 23 -6.06 44.78 -9.02
N TYR A 24 -6.21 45.24 -7.79
CA TYR A 24 -6.08 44.39 -6.60
C TYR A 24 -7.35 44.40 -5.77
N LEU A 25 -7.73 43.23 -5.25
CA LEU A 25 -8.75 43.09 -4.21
C LEU A 25 -8.11 42.70 -2.89
N MET A 26 -8.54 43.39 -1.84
CA MET A 26 -8.19 43.07 -0.45
C MET A 26 -9.18 42.03 0.08
N ILE A 27 -8.68 40.87 0.47
CA ILE A 27 -9.47 39.80 1.07
C ILE A 27 -8.81 39.46 2.41
N GLY A 28 -9.44 39.84 3.52
CA GLY A 28 -8.79 39.79 4.84
C GLY A 28 -7.55 40.69 4.92
N LYS A 29 -6.37 40.08 5.09
CA LYS A 29 -5.06 40.79 5.11
C LYS A 29 -4.25 40.62 3.82
N ASN A 30 -4.74 39.85 2.87
CA ASN A 30 -4.02 39.48 1.65
C ASN A 30 -4.50 40.33 0.48
N GLU A 31 -3.58 40.70 -0.40
CA GLU A 31 -3.87 41.41 -1.65
C GLU A 31 -3.82 40.40 -2.80
N PHE A 32 -4.86 40.36 -3.63
CA PHE A 32 -4.92 39.48 -4.79
C PHE A 32 -5.10 40.29 -6.06
N ARG A 33 -4.26 40.04 -7.06
CA ARG A 33 -4.45 40.64 -8.38
C ARG A 33 -5.64 40.00 -9.08
N VAL A 34 -6.54 40.85 -9.59
CA VAL A 34 -7.73 40.41 -10.33
C VAL A 34 -7.94 41.24 -11.58
N LYS A 35 -8.54 40.61 -12.56
CA LYS A 35 -9.08 41.22 -13.78
C LYS A 35 -10.52 40.79 -13.94
N LEU A 36 -11.41 41.76 -14.11
CA LEU A 36 -12.84 41.54 -14.23
C LEU A 36 -13.32 41.98 -15.61
N THR A 37 -14.12 41.13 -16.24
CA THR A 37 -14.84 41.45 -17.47
C THR A 37 -16.34 41.34 -17.20
N VAL A 38 -17.03 42.48 -17.17
CA VAL A 38 -18.46 42.55 -16.85
C VAL A 38 -19.29 42.56 -18.15
N PRO A 39 -20.13 41.53 -18.39
CA PRO A 39 -20.95 41.46 -19.59
C PRO A 39 -22.17 42.40 -19.53
N LEU A 40 -22.76 42.64 -20.70
CA LEU A 40 -23.91 43.53 -20.90
C LEU A 40 -25.22 43.04 -20.27
N SER A 41 -25.35 41.73 -20.09
CA SER A 41 -26.57 41.01 -19.74
C SER A 41 -26.78 40.94 -18.23
N ASN A 42 -25.92 40.20 -17.55
CA ASN A 42 -26.09 39.81 -16.16
C ASN A 42 -24.75 39.80 -15.44
N LEU A 43 -24.69 40.40 -14.26
CA LEU A 43 -23.49 40.40 -13.42
C LEU A 43 -23.04 38.98 -13.03
N SER A 44 -23.95 37.99 -13.00
CA SER A 44 -23.57 36.59 -12.70
C SER A 44 -22.68 35.93 -13.76
N GLU A 45 -22.60 36.51 -14.95
CA GLU A 45 -21.72 36.08 -16.05
C GLU A 45 -20.38 36.84 -16.07
N THR A 46 -20.10 37.64 -15.02
CA THR A 46 -18.82 38.34 -14.88
C THR A 46 -17.68 37.33 -14.85
N GLU A 47 -16.72 37.52 -15.75
CA GLU A 47 -15.50 36.73 -15.79
C GLU A 47 -14.50 37.31 -14.81
N ILE A 48 -14.03 36.48 -13.88
CA ILE A 48 -13.01 36.83 -12.89
C ILE A 48 -11.76 36.04 -13.25
N ILE A 49 -10.71 36.74 -13.63
CA ILE A 49 -9.37 36.18 -13.85
C ILE A 49 -8.50 36.67 -12.70
N CYS A 50 -7.85 35.76 -12.00
CA CYS A 50 -7.01 36.12 -10.85
C CYS A 50 -5.77 35.22 -10.75
N GLU A 51 -4.93 35.52 -9.75
CA GLU A 51 -3.77 34.67 -9.45
C GLU A 51 -4.20 33.25 -9.08
N TRP A 52 -3.36 32.26 -9.40
CA TRP A 52 -3.68 30.83 -9.31
C TRP A 52 -4.28 30.41 -7.97
N LYS A 53 -3.78 30.97 -6.86
CA LYS A 53 -4.23 30.68 -5.50
C LYS A 53 -5.68 31.12 -5.25
N LEU A 54 -6.07 32.29 -5.78
CA LEU A 54 -7.46 32.75 -5.70
C LEU A 54 -8.33 32.04 -6.74
N GLN A 55 -7.77 31.72 -7.91
CA GLN A 55 -8.49 31.06 -9.00
C GLN A 55 -8.97 29.66 -8.60
N GLU A 56 -8.15 28.88 -7.90
CA GLU A 56 -8.51 27.53 -7.42
C GLU A 56 -9.73 27.58 -6.49
N ILE A 57 -9.76 28.54 -5.56
CA ILE A 57 -10.89 28.76 -4.65
C ILE A 57 -12.13 29.24 -5.42
N ILE A 58 -11.95 30.16 -6.38
CA ILE A 58 -13.06 30.64 -7.19
C ILE A 58 -13.67 29.48 -7.97
N ASP A 59 -12.85 28.68 -8.67
CA ASP A 59 -13.30 27.56 -9.52
C ASP A 59 -14.08 26.49 -8.73
N GLU A 60 -13.62 26.12 -7.53
CA GLU A 60 -14.30 25.15 -6.66
C GLU A 60 -15.70 25.67 -6.23
N TYR A 61 -15.79 26.97 -5.91
CA TYR A 61 -17.00 27.58 -5.34
C TYR A 61 -17.85 28.33 -6.38
N MET A 62 -17.46 28.32 -7.66
CA MET A 62 -18.18 28.99 -8.76
C MET A 62 -19.68 28.67 -8.80
N PRO A 63 -20.17 27.44 -8.52
CA PRO A 63 -21.61 27.15 -8.50
C PRO A 63 -22.37 27.93 -7.41
N ILE A 64 -21.78 28.06 -6.22
CA ILE A 64 -22.37 28.77 -5.07
C ILE A 64 -22.27 30.28 -5.27
N ILE A 65 -21.11 30.72 -5.77
CA ILE A 65 -20.85 32.11 -6.16
C ILE A 65 -21.91 32.54 -7.19
N ARG A 66 -22.09 31.79 -8.29
CA ARG A 66 -23.14 32.07 -9.28
C ARG A 66 -24.55 32.13 -8.69
N GLN A 67 -24.92 31.20 -7.80
CA GLN A 67 -26.25 31.18 -7.18
C GLN A 67 -26.53 32.46 -6.36
N ARG A 68 -25.53 32.95 -5.61
CA ARG A 68 -25.65 34.18 -4.81
C ARG A 68 -25.62 35.44 -5.68
N LEU A 69 -24.81 35.42 -6.73
CA LEU A 69 -24.59 36.57 -7.61
C LEU A 69 -25.77 36.89 -8.53
N VAL A 70 -26.69 35.95 -8.78
CA VAL A 70 -27.96 36.20 -9.51
C VAL A 70 -28.81 37.28 -8.83
N HIS A 71 -28.58 37.55 -7.54
CA HIS A 71 -29.37 38.50 -6.75
C HIS A 71 -28.64 39.84 -6.54
N CYS A 72 -27.42 39.99 -7.07
CA CYS A 72 -26.63 41.23 -6.92
C CYS A 72 -27.15 42.31 -7.88
N LYS A 73 -27.40 43.50 -7.33
CA LYS A 73 -27.95 44.65 -8.08
C LYS A 73 -26.87 45.54 -8.73
N ASP A 74 -25.64 45.44 -8.24
CA ASP A 74 -24.49 46.21 -8.72
C ASP A 74 -23.16 45.46 -8.49
N LEU A 75 -22.12 45.90 -9.19
CA LEU A 75 -20.78 45.32 -9.14
C LEU A 75 -20.12 45.45 -7.76
N ASN A 76 -20.46 46.48 -6.99
CA ASN A 76 -19.89 46.71 -5.66
C ASN A 76 -20.39 45.64 -4.67
N THR A 77 -21.69 45.37 -4.69
CA THR A 77 -22.33 44.29 -3.92
C THR A 77 -21.83 42.92 -4.38
N PHE A 78 -21.68 42.72 -5.69
CA PHE A 78 -21.09 41.51 -6.26
C PHE A 78 -19.70 41.24 -5.67
N LEU A 79 -18.81 42.24 -5.69
CA LEU A 79 -17.44 42.09 -5.19
C LEU A 79 -17.41 41.85 -3.68
N LYS A 80 -18.28 42.51 -2.90
CA LYS A 80 -18.40 42.25 -1.46
C LYS A 80 -18.84 40.82 -1.13
N GLU A 81 -19.78 40.26 -1.90
CA GLU A 81 -20.21 38.87 -1.73
C GLU A 81 -19.08 37.88 -2.10
N VAL A 82 -18.38 38.12 -3.22
CA VAL A 82 -17.21 37.30 -3.60
C VAL A 82 -16.15 37.34 -2.50
N ILE A 83 -15.81 38.52 -1.99
CA ILE A 83 -14.86 38.70 -0.89
C ILE A 83 -15.35 37.98 0.36
N SER A 84 -16.62 38.10 0.73
CA SER A 84 -17.17 37.43 1.92
C SER A 84 -17.09 35.90 1.84
N ILE A 85 -17.43 35.32 0.67
CA ILE A 85 -17.35 33.87 0.44
C ILE A 85 -15.90 33.42 0.52
N VAL A 86 -14.99 34.11 -0.18
CA VAL A 86 -13.57 33.77 -0.19
C VAL A 86 -12.96 33.98 1.21
N GLU A 87 -13.26 35.07 1.91
CA GLU A 87 -12.80 35.33 3.29
C GLU A 87 -13.23 34.25 4.27
N SER A 88 -14.46 33.72 4.14
CA SER A 88 -14.93 32.64 5.00
C SER A 88 -14.13 31.35 4.84
N LYS A 89 -13.48 31.17 3.67
CA LYS A 89 -12.66 30.00 3.34
C LYS A 89 -11.18 30.25 3.61
N ILE A 90 -10.67 31.43 3.29
CA ILE A 90 -9.34 31.85 3.72
C ILE A 90 -9.25 31.81 5.25
N LYS A 91 -10.26 32.22 6.01
CA LYS A 91 -10.27 32.08 7.49
C LYS A 91 -10.37 30.63 7.99
N TYR A 92 -10.83 29.70 7.15
CA TYR A 92 -10.89 28.27 7.48
C TYR A 92 -9.56 27.56 7.19
N GLU A 93 -8.86 27.96 6.13
CA GLU A 93 -7.50 27.49 5.80
C GLU A 93 -6.41 28.19 6.60
N GLU A 94 -6.54 29.50 6.84
CA GLU A 94 -5.76 30.30 7.79
C GLU A 94 -6.29 30.10 9.21
N SER A 95 -6.26 28.87 9.72
CA SER A 95 -6.05 28.64 11.14
C SER A 95 -4.53 28.50 11.35
N PRO A 96 -3.79 29.60 11.53
CA PRO A 96 -2.32 29.60 11.49
C PRO A 96 -1.72 28.98 12.76
N ASP A 97 -2.55 28.73 13.79
CA ASP A 97 -2.12 28.17 15.07
C ASP A 97 -1.92 26.65 15.03
N VAL A 98 -2.59 25.90 14.14
CA VAL A 98 -2.52 24.44 14.18
C VAL A 98 -1.31 23.92 13.38
N THR A 99 -1.08 24.46 12.18
CA THR A 99 0.02 24.03 11.29
C THR A 99 1.40 24.45 11.80
N CYS A 100 1.56 25.66 12.35
CA CYS A 100 2.84 26.11 12.91
C CYS A 100 3.22 25.34 14.20
N ASN A 101 2.22 24.91 14.98
CA ASN A 101 2.42 24.07 16.16
C ASN A 101 2.69 22.60 15.80
N LEU A 102 2.05 22.06 14.75
CA LEU A 102 2.29 20.68 14.32
C LEU A 102 3.72 20.50 13.80
N THR A 103 4.18 21.38 12.89
CA THR A 103 5.53 21.29 12.33
C THR A 103 6.60 21.42 13.41
N SER A 104 6.48 22.42 14.29
CA SER A 104 7.45 22.60 15.39
C SER A 104 7.42 21.41 16.38
N HIS A 105 6.24 20.87 16.68
CA HIS A 105 6.11 19.68 17.52
C HIS A 105 6.79 18.46 16.90
N ILE A 106 6.50 18.13 15.63
CA ILE A 106 7.10 16.98 14.94
C ILE A 106 8.60 17.13 14.84
N VAL A 107 9.11 18.32 14.50
CA VAL A 107 10.55 18.58 14.45
C VAL A 107 11.20 18.33 15.81
N SER A 108 10.57 18.79 16.90
CA SER A 108 11.07 18.53 18.26
C SER A 108 11.04 17.05 18.66
N GLU A 109 10.01 16.31 18.22
CA GLU A 109 9.92 14.87 18.46
C GLU A 109 10.97 14.10 17.67
N ILE A 110 11.19 14.45 16.40
CA ILE A 110 12.25 13.86 15.56
C ILE A 110 13.62 14.18 16.13
N GLU A 111 13.83 15.38 16.68
CA GLU A 111 15.09 15.73 17.34
C GLU A 111 15.37 14.84 18.56
N LYS A 112 14.34 14.54 19.37
CA LYS A 112 14.44 13.60 20.50
C LYS A 112 14.72 12.16 20.04
N ILE A 113 14.06 11.69 18.98
CA ILE A 113 14.26 10.34 18.41
C ILE A 113 15.64 10.22 17.75
N GLY A 114 16.09 11.29 17.10
CA GLY A 114 17.33 11.41 16.37
C GLY A 114 17.12 11.45 14.85
N TRP A 115 17.66 12.48 14.20
CA TRP A 115 17.55 12.71 12.75
C TRP A 115 18.10 11.57 11.88
N HIS A 116 19.06 10.79 12.38
CA HIS A 116 19.61 9.63 11.66
C HIS A 116 18.59 8.50 11.46
N LYS A 117 17.51 8.48 12.26
CA LYS A 117 16.40 7.53 12.14
C LYS A 117 15.31 8.01 11.18
N LEU A 118 15.36 9.27 10.73
CA LEU A 118 14.40 9.79 9.75
C LEU A 118 14.79 9.35 8.34
N VAL A 119 13.86 8.72 7.62
CA VAL A 119 14.04 8.31 6.22
C VAL A 119 13.36 9.30 5.28
N ALA A 120 12.11 9.65 5.58
CA ALA A 120 11.32 10.54 4.75
C ALA A 120 10.32 11.31 5.61
N ILE A 121 10.02 12.53 5.17
CA ILE A 121 8.92 13.36 5.67
C ILE A 121 8.25 14.04 4.49
N ASP A 122 6.92 14.10 4.48
CA ASP A 122 6.20 14.79 3.43
C ASP A 122 6.24 16.31 3.61
N THR A 123 5.98 17.07 2.54
CA THR A 123 5.99 18.54 2.57
C THR A 123 4.95 19.13 3.52
N SER A 124 3.89 18.37 3.79
CA SER A 124 2.81 18.77 4.69
C SER A 124 3.09 18.43 6.16
N PHE A 125 4.17 17.70 6.48
CA PHE A 125 4.48 17.20 7.81
C PHE A 125 3.36 16.34 8.43
N HIS A 126 2.57 15.65 7.61
CA HIS A 126 1.55 14.69 8.08
C HIS A 126 2.01 13.25 7.96
N SER A 127 3.05 12.96 7.18
CA SER A 127 3.57 11.61 6.99
C SER A 127 5.06 11.58 7.29
N VAL A 128 5.44 10.78 8.29
CA VAL A 128 6.82 10.58 8.73
C VAL A 128 7.18 9.12 8.60
N THR A 129 8.32 8.82 7.97
CA THR A 129 8.89 7.48 7.92
C THR A 129 10.17 7.44 8.74
N LEU A 130 10.14 6.63 9.79
CA LEU A 130 11.29 6.37 10.65
C LEU A 130 11.86 4.97 10.38
N LYS A 131 13.14 4.79 10.63
CA LYS A 131 13.83 3.50 10.56
C LYS A 131 14.46 3.11 11.88
N SER A 132 14.52 1.81 12.11
CA SER A 132 15.30 1.18 13.16
C SER A 132 16.13 0.04 12.59
N LEU A 133 17.29 -0.20 13.17
CA LEU A 133 18.11 -1.37 12.88
C LEU A 133 17.94 -2.39 14.01
N ASP A 134 17.83 -3.66 13.67
CA ASP A 134 17.88 -4.74 14.66
C ASP A 134 19.31 -5.21 14.96
N SER A 135 19.46 -6.25 15.79
CA SER A 135 20.77 -6.79 16.17
C SER A 135 21.63 -7.25 14.97
N GLN A 136 21.00 -7.68 13.88
CA GLN A 136 21.65 -8.13 12.64
C GLN A 136 21.81 -7.01 11.60
N GLN A 137 21.59 -5.74 11.98
CA GLN A 137 21.65 -4.58 11.10
C GLN A 137 20.59 -4.58 9.97
N ARG A 138 19.48 -5.29 10.16
CA ARG A 138 18.36 -5.25 9.21
C ARG A 138 17.53 -3.99 9.42
N GLU A 139 17.18 -3.32 8.32
CA GLU A 139 16.46 -2.04 8.36
C GLU A 139 14.95 -2.23 8.39
N HIS A 140 14.32 -1.80 9.48
CA HIS A 140 12.88 -1.87 9.70
C HIS A 140 12.24 -0.49 9.64
N LEU A 141 11.16 -0.35 8.88
CA LEU A 141 10.50 0.93 8.65
C LEU A 141 9.18 1.04 9.43
N LEU A 142 8.97 2.23 9.98
CA LEU A 142 7.74 2.66 10.64
C LEU A 142 7.21 3.91 9.94
N ASN A 143 6.08 3.78 9.26
CA ASN A 143 5.39 4.89 8.62
C ASN A 143 4.27 5.39 9.53
N ILE A 144 4.30 6.68 9.84
CA ILE A 144 3.39 7.34 10.77
C ILE A 144 2.63 8.41 9.99
N LYS A 145 1.30 8.29 9.96
CA LYS A 145 0.41 9.30 9.37
C LYS A 145 -0.36 10.01 10.47
N LEU A 146 -0.12 11.30 10.59
CA LEU A 146 -0.73 12.21 11.56
C LEU A 146 -2.05 12.75 11.01
N ASN A 147 -3.00 13.02 11.90
CA ASN A 147 -4.30 13.55 11.52
C ASN A 147 -4.23 15.07 11.38
N SER A 148 -4.52 15.58 10.18
CA SER A 148 -4.52 17.03 9.86
C SER A 148 -5.57 17.84 10.62
N GLN A 149 -6.63 17.19 11.11
CA GLN A 149 -7.72 17.85 11.83
C GLN A 149 -7.53 17.84 13.35
N CYS A 150 -6.68 16.95 13.89
CA CYS A 150 -6.43 16.85 15.33
C CYS A 150 -5.04 16.25 15.59
N ILE A 151 -4.09 17.12 15.94
CA ILE A 151 -2.69 16.78 16.29
C ILE A 151 -2.62 15.72 17.41
N ASN A 152 -3.58 15.76 18.33
CA ASN A 152 -3.63 14.87 19.49
C ASN A 152 -4.32 13.53 19.21
N ALA A 153 -4.88 13.32 18.02
CA ALA A 153 -5.47 12.04 17.65
C ALA A 153 -4.37 11.00 17.47
N ALA A 154 -4.68 9.72 17.72
CA ALA A 154 -3.73 8.65 17.51
C ALA A 154 -3.31 8.59 16.03
N PRO A 155 -2.00 8.54 15.73
CA PRO A 155 -1.53 8.43 14.37
C PRO A 155 -1.87 7.05 13.78
N VAL A 156 -2.02 7.00 12.46
CA VAL A 156 -2.12 5.74 11.74
C VAL A 156 -0.71 5.25 11.45
N THR A 157 -0.32 4.16 12.12
CA THR A 157 0.99 3.52 11.92
C THR A 157 0.89 2.37 10.94
N THR A 158 1.83 2.29 10.00
CA THR A 158 1.98 1.15 9.08
C THR A 158 3.43 0.67 9.08
N THR A 159 3.60 -0.64 9.17
CA THR A 159 4.92 -1.30 9.24
C THR A 159 4.81 -2.71 8.65
N TYR A 160 5.96 -3.31 8.35
CA TYR A 160 6.06 -4.66 7.81
C TYR A 160 6.37 -5.68 8.91
N LEU A 161 5.60 -5.66 9.99
CA LEU A 161 5.73 -6.66 11.05
C LEU A 161 4.90 -7.92 10.74
N PRO A 162 5.37 -9.12 11.15
CA PRO A 162 4.67 -10.38 10.91
C PRO A 162 3.26 -10.45 11.51
N CYS A 163 3.04 -9.79 12.65
CA CYS A 163 1.73 -9.68 13.29
C CYS A 163 1.29 -8.21 13.36
N LYS A 164 -0.03 -8.00 13.38
CA LYS A 164 -0.59 -6.67 13.63
C LYS A 164 -0.22 -6.23 15.05
N SER A 165 0.70 -5.29 15.16
CA SER A 165 1.04 -4.65 16.42
C SER A 165 0.10 -3.49 16.69
N LEU A 166 -0.44 -3.44 17.90
CA LEU A 166 -1.19 -2.30 18.41
C LEU A 166 -0.23 -1.48 19.26
N PHE A 167 0.30 -0.40 18.68
CA PHE A 167 1.13 0.54 19.44
C PHE A 167 0.23 1.42 20.31
N HIS A 168 0.57 1.55 21.58
CA HIS A 168 -0.17 2.36 22.52
C HIS A 168 0.18 3.84 22.31
N TRP A 169 -0.82 4.62 21.89
CA TRP A 169 -0.68 6.06 21.77
C TRP A 169 -1.05 6.75 23.08
N ASN A 170 -0.09 7.45 23.67
CA ASN A 170 -0.32 8.41 24.75
C ASN A 170 0.10 9.82 24.29
N LYS A 171 -0.76 10.81 24.54
CA LYS A 171 -0.54 12.21 24.17
C LYS A 171 0.64 12.84 24.92
N GLU A 172 0.91 12.36 26.13
CA GLU A 172 1.99 12.89 26.98
C GLU A 172 3.37 12.38 26.53
N ASP A 173 3.42 11.14 26.02
CA ASP A 173 4.67 10.46 25.66
C ASP A 173 5.05 10.59 24.18
N GLY A 174 4.09 11.00 23.33
CA GLY A 174 4.34 11.42 21.95
C GLY A 174 4.86 10.33 21.00
N LEU A 175 5.56 10.77 19.95
CA LEU A 175 6.12 9.87 18.92
C LEU A 175 7.31 9.08 19.44
N VAL A 176 8.02 9.61 20.43
CA VAL A 176 9.18 8.96 21.04
C VAL A 176 8.78 7.61 21.64
N ASN A 177 7.72 7.54 22.45
CA ASN A 177 7.31 6.29 23.07
C ASN A 177 6.76 5.28 22.05
N LEU A 178 6.00 5.76 21.07
CA LEU A 178 5.53 4.93 19.96
C LEU A 178 6.71 4.29 19.22
N PHE A 179 7.78 5.06 18.98
CA PHE A 179 8.98 4.55 18.33
C PHE A 179 9.76 3.57 19.24
N ASN A 180 9.84 3.83 20.54
CA ASN A 180 10.46 2.91 21.50
C ASN A 180 9.70 1.57 21.60
N GLU A 181 8.36 1.60 21.57
CA GLU A 181 7.53 0.39 21.53
C GLU A 181 7.76 -0.40 20.23
N PHE A 182 7.91 0.31 19.11
CA PHE A 182 8.33 -0.29 17.84
C PHE A 182 9.69 -0.99 17.97
N GLU A 183 10.73 -0.30 18.45
CA GLU A 183 12.06 -0.90 18.66
C GLU A 183 12.01 -2.10 19.62
N SER A 184 11.22 -2.02 20.70
CA SER A 184 11.03 -3.15 21.61
C SER A 184 10.31 -4.32 20.95
N THR A 185 9.39 -4.04 20.02
CA THR A 185 8.65 -5.07 19.28
C THR A 185 9.56 -5.78 18.28
N LEU A 186 10.50 -5.09 17.65
CA LEU A 186 11.47 -5.71 16.72
C LEU A 186 12.25 -6.84 17.38
N LYS A 187 12.69 -6.63 18.62
CA LYS A 187 13.46 -7.63 19.39
C LYS A 187 12.74 -8.97 19.54
N ASN A 188 11.41 -8.97 19.52
CA ASN A 188 10.61 -10.19 19.65
C ASN A 188 10.57 -11.04 18.37
N TYR A 189 10.95 -10.47 17.23
CA TYR A 189 10.89 -11.14 15.92
C TYR A 189 12.27 -11.39 15.31
N GLU A 190 13.36 -11.06 16.00
CA GLU A 190 14.72 -11.26 15.49
C GLU A 190 15.00 -12.73 15.14
N GLU A 191 14.64 -13.67 16.03
CA GLU A 191 14.80 -15.11 15.75
C GLU A 191 13.97 -15.55 14.54
N PHE A 192 12.78 -14.98 14.35
CA PHE A 192 11.97 -15.29 13.17
C PHE A 192 12.65 -14.83 11.89
N TRP A 193 13.15 -13.59 11.84
CA TRP A 193 13.83 -13.10 10.64
C TRP A 193 15.12 -13.85 10.37
N ASP A 194 15.86 -14.29 11.39
CA ASP A 194 17.07 -15.10 11.23
C ASP A 194 16.75 -16.43 10.51
N GLU A 195 15.71 -17.16 10.96
CA GLU A 195 15.30 -18.42 10.34
C GLU A 195 14.78 -18.22 8.90
N MET A 196 14.06 -17.13 8.65
CA MET A 196 13.54 -16.84 7.30
C MET A 196 14.66 -16.41 6.33
N GLU A 197 15.65 -15.65 6.82
CA GLU A 197 16.81 -15.23 6.03
C GLU A 197 17.71 -16.41 5.65
N GLU A 198 17.90 -17.39 6.54
CA GLU A 198 18.59 -18.64 6.19
C GLU A 198 17.87 -19.37 5.05
N ILE A 199 16.54 -19.48 5.10
CA ILE A 199 15.75 -20.08 4.02
C ILE A 199 15.88 -19.28 2.72
N ASP A 200 15.75 -17.96 2.79
CA ASP A 200 15.79 -17.05 1.63
C ASP A 200 17.15 -17.08 0.93
N THR A 201 18.23 -17.32 1.66
CA THR A 201 19.60 -17.35 1.12
C THR A 201 20.05 -18.75 0.69
N CYS A 202 19.64 -19.80 1.39
CA CYS A 202 20.10 -21.16 1.14
C CYS A 202 19.20 -21.97 0.19
N THR A 203 18.00 -21.49 -0.14
CA THR A 203 17.02 -22.24 -0.95
C THR A 203 16.45 -21.41 -2.09
N TRP A 204 15.75 -22.08 -3.02
CA TRP A 204 14.95 -21.39 -4.04
C TRP A 204 13.53 -21.11 -3.56
N VAL A 205 13.34 -19.90 -3.03
CA VAL A 205 12.01 -19.37 -2.71
C VAL A 205 11.30 -18.89 -3.98
N LEU A 206 10.17 -19.53 -4.28
CA LEU A 206 9.31 -19.23 -5.42
C LEU A 206 8.32 -18.11 -5.09
N GLU A 207 7.77 -18.12 -3.87
CA GLU A 207 6.78 -17.15 -3.40
C GLU A 207 6.93 -16.84 -1.90
N PRO A 208 6.85 -15.56 -1.49
CA PRO A 208 6.92 -14.38 -2.35
C PRO A 208 8.31 -14.22 -2.99
N GLU A 209 8.38 -13.66 -4.21
CA GLU A 209 9.68 -13.45 -4.90
C GLU A 209 10.56 -12.42 -4.18
N LYS A 210 9.94 -11.42 -3.56
CA LYS A 210 10.60 -10.43 -2.72
C LYS A 210 9.91 -10.43 -1.37
N PRO A 211 10.32 -11.29 -0.44
CA PRO A 211 9.71 -11.34 0.87
C PRO A 211 9.88 -10.01 1.60
N THR A 212 8.81 -9.59 2.28
CA THR A 212 8.87 -8.49 3.25
C THR A 212 9.07 -9.07 4.65
N TYR A 213 9.46 -8.25 5.62
CA TYR A 213 9.55 -8.67 7.03
C TYR A 213 8.20 -9.11 7.63
N ALA A 214 7.07 -8.84 6.97
CA ALA A 214 5.75 -9.30 7.36
C ALA A 214 5.39 -10.68 6.78
N ALA A 215 6.14 -11.17 5.79
CA ALA A 215 5.81 -12.39 5.08
C ALA A 215 6.15 -13.62 5.93
N VAL A 216 5.12 -14.26 6.49
CA VAL A 216 5.23 -15.46 7.35
C VAL A 216 5.28 -16.78 6.59
N HIS A 217 5.09 -16.76 5.28
CA HIS A 217 5.10 -17.96 4.44
C HIS A 217 6.24 -17.93 3.42
N ARG A 218 6.70 -19.11 3.03
CA ARG A 218 7.65 -19.33 1.92
C ARG A 218 7.23 -20.55 1.14
N ARG A 219 7.11 -20.42 -0.18
CA ARG A 219 7.01 -21.54 -1.11
C ARG A 219 8.39 -21.87 -1.62
N ILE A 220 8.94 -22.99 -1.19
CA ILE A 220 10.31 -23.42 -1.44
C ILE A 220 10.29 -24.53 -2.50
N ALA A 221 11.15 -24.43 -3.52
CA ALA A 221 11.29 -25.46 -4.53
C ALA A 221 11.91 -26.73 -3.94
N ILE A 222 11.36 -27.89 -4.27
CA ILE A 222 11.93 -29.21 -3.96
C ILE A 222 12.52 -29.83 -5.23
N GLY A 223 11.87 -29.61 -6.38
CA GLY A 223 12.27 -30.05 -7.70
C GLY A 223 11.48 -29.29 -8.77
N THR A 224 11.69 -29.59 -10.05
CA THR A 224 11.14 -28.82 -11.19
C THR A 224 9.64 -28.56 -11.11
N ASN A 225 8.84 -29.57 -10.75
CA ASN A 225 7.37 -29.45 -10.62
C ASN A 225 6.89 -29.81 -9.21
N ALA A 226 7.73 -29.57 -8.19
CA ALA A 226 7.41 -29.88 -6.80
C ALA A 226 7.94 -28.80 -5.86
N SER A 227 7.10 -28.37 -4.93
CA SER A 227 7.42 -27.34 -3.95
C SER A 227 6.70 -27.60 -2.62
N VAL A 228 7.23 -27.06 -1.54
CA VAL A 228 6.56 -27.03 -0.23
C VAL A 228 6.35 -25.59 0.17
N GLN A 229 5.12 -25.25 0.51
CA GLN A 229 4.80 -23.99 1.16
C GLN A 229 4.79 -24.20 2.66
N ILE A 230 5.64 -23.46 3.36
CA ILE A 230 5.65 -23.41 4.82
C ILE A 230 4.99 -22.11 5.30
N THR A 231 4.28 -22.18 6.42
CA THR A 231 3.79 -21.01 7.18
C THR A 231 4.36 -21.08 8.59
N VAL A 232 5.22 -20.13 8.93
CA VAL A 232 5.98 -20.11 10.19
C VAL A 232 5.28 -19.19 11.19
N ASP A 233 5.16 -19.62 12.45
CA ASP A 233 4.69 -18.75 13.52
C ASP A 233 5.81 -17.75 13.90
N PRO A 234 5.61 -16.43 13.71
CA PRO A 234 6.64 -15.44 14.02
C PRO A 234 7.05 -15.37 15.48
N LYS A 235 6.20 -15.85 16.40
CA LYS A 235 6.51 -15.88 17.84
C LYS A 235 7.23 -17.16 18.26
N GLN A 236 7.18 -18.20 17.42
CA GLN A 236 7.77 -19.51 17.69
C GLN A 236 8.36 -20.09 16.39
N PRO A 237 9.38 -19.45 15.80
CA PRO A 237 9.83 -19.77 14.44
C PRO A 237 10.45 -21.16 14.29
N LYS A 238 10.92 -21.76 15.39
CA LYS A 238 11.53 -23.11 15.42
C LYS A 238 10.55 -24.24 15.70
N VAL A 239 9.28 -23.93 16.00
CA VAL A 239 8.22 -24.95 16.10
C VAL A 239 7.88 -25.44 14.70
N PHE A 240 7.45 -26.70 14.59
CA PHE A 240 7.05 -27.30 13.32
C PHE A 240 5.99 -26.43 12.61
N PRO A 241 6.27 -25.92 11.38
CA PRO A 241 5.36 -25.03 10.67
C PRO A 241 4.25 -25.80 9.95
N GLU A 242 3.19 -25.10 9.56
CA GLU A 242 2.22 -25.67 8.61
C GLU A 242 2.91 -25.90 7.26
N CYS A 243 2.78 -27.10 6.70
CA CYS A 243 3.43 -27.48 5.45
C CYS A 243 2.38 -27.93 4.41
N VAL A 244 2.34 -27.25 3.27
CA VAL A 244 1.48 -27.57 2.13
C VAL A 244 2.34 -27.94 0.93
N PHE A 245 2.29 -29.21 0.54
CA PHE A 245 3.03 -29.70 -0.62
C PHE A 245 2.25 -29.50 -1.91
N LEU A 246 2.94 -29.07 -2.95
CA LEU A 246 2.41 -28.74 -4.27
C LEU A 246 3.23 -29.46 -5.34
N GLY A 247 2.59 -30.32 -6.13
CA GLY A 247 3.23 -31.12 -7.18
C GLY A 247 2.43 -32.39 -7.45
N ALA A 248 2.86 -33.17 -8.44
CA ALA A 248 2.23 -34.45 -8.75
C ALA A 248 2.31 -35.42 -7.57
N ASP A 249 1.23 -36.16 -7.29
CA ASP A 249 1.11 -37.04 -6.11
C ASP A 249 2.29 -38.02 -5.94
N GLN A 250 2.81 -38.58 -7.03
CA GLN A 250 3.95 -39.51 -6.98
C GLN A 250 5.27 -38.90 -6.49
N ILE A 251 5.43 -37.58 -6.61
CA ILE A 251 6.60 -36.86 -6.13
C ILE A 251 6.38 -36.44 -4.68
N ILE A 252 5.15 -36.00 -4.37
CA ILE A 252 4.81 -35.43 -3.06
C ILE A 252 4.51 -36.47 -1.98
N ASN A 253 3.86 -37.58 -2.32
CA ASN A 253 3.46 -38.59 -1.33
C ASN A 253 4.64 -39.22 -0.59
N PRO A 254 5.77 -39.56 -1.23
CA PRO A 254 6.98 -40.01 -0.51
C PRO A 254 7.48 -38.96 0.49
N LEU A 255 7.42 -37.67 0.16
CA LEU A 255 7.83 -36.59 1.06
C LEU A 255 6.91 -36.47 2.28
N LYS A 256 5.60 -36.65 2.07
CA LYS A 256 4.62 -36.69 3.18
C LYS A 256 4.84 -37.90 4.08
N GLU A 257 5.16 -39.06 3.51
CA GLU A 257 5.49 -40.27 4.26
C GLU A 257 6.77 -40.08 5.09
N ASN A 258 7.84 -39.54 4.49
CA ASN A 258 9.07 -39.19 5.18
C ASN A 258 8.79 -38.21 6.32
N LEU A 259 8.00 -37.16 6.05
CA LEU A 259 7.64 -36.17 7.07
C LEU A 259 6.96 -36.82 8.27
N ASN A 260 5.95 -37.66 8.04
CA ASN A 260 5.22 -38.34 9.10
C ASN A 260 6.10 -39.32 9.88
N GLN A 261 6.99 -40.03 9.20
CA GLN A 261 7.90 -40.99 9.84
C GLN A 261 8.99 -40.30 10.65
N ASN A 262 9.54 -39.19 10.16
CA ASN A 262 10.70 -38.52 10.75
C ASN A 262 10.32 -37.36 11.67
N LEU A 263 9.04 -37.00 11.83
CA LEU A 263 8.61 -35.84 12.62
C LEU A 263 9.17 -35.85 14.06
N TYR A 264 9.36 -37.03 14.65
CA TYR A 264 9.96 -37.19 15.97
C TYR A 264 11.41 -36.69 16.08
N ARG A 265 12.09 -36.50 14.95
CA ARG A 265 13.46 -35.97 14.85
C ARG A 265 13.51 -34.44 14.84
N TRP A 266 12.36 -33.77 14.81
CA TRP A 266 12.28 -32.31 14.87
C TRP A 266 12.86 -31.81 16.21
N ASP A 267 13.84 -30.92 16.13
CA ASP A 267 14.59 -30.45 17.29
C ASP A 267 14.56 -28.92 17.30
N ILE A 268 13.82 -28.34 18.25
CA ILE A 268 13.67 -26.89 18.40
C ILE A 268 14.97 -26.16 18.72
N SER A 269 16.05 -26.87 19.05
CA SER A 269 17.37 -26.26 19.23
C SER A 269 18.12 -26.04 17.91
N ARG A 270 17.64 -26.64 16.81
CA ARG A 270 18.22 -26.52 15.47
C ARG A 270 17.48 -25.48 14.65
N HIS A 271 18.17 -24.98 13.62
CA HIS A 271 17.56 -24.13 12.61
C HIS A 271 16.44 -24.83 11.84
N LEU A 272 15.47 -24.04 11.42
CA LEU A 272 14.26 -24.43 10.73
C LEU A 272 14.58 -25.18 9.44
N LEU A 273 15.51 -24.66 8.63
CA LEU A 273 15.89 -25.29 7.36
C LEU A 273 16.48 -26.69 7.59
N VAL A 274 17.37 -26.84 8.57
CA VAL A 274 18.00 -28.13 8.91
C VAL A 274 16.97 -29.15 9.38
N ASN A 275 15.98 -28.71 10.17
CA ASN A 275 14.87 -29.56 10.60
C ASN A 275 14.01 -30.00 9.41
N LEU A 276 13.66 -29.08 8.51
CA LEU A 276 12.90 -29.41 7.29
C LEU A 276 13.63 -30.44 6.43
N GLU A 277 14.92 -30.25 6.16
CA GLU A 277 15.73 -31.22 5.42
C GLU A 277 15.77 -32.59 6.10
N THR A 278 15.93 -32.60 7.43
CA THR A 278 16.02 -33.84 8.22
C THR A 278 14.71 -34.64 8.19
N VAL A 279 13.58 -33.95 8.31
CA VAL A 279 12.27 -34.59 8.38
C VAL A 279 11.78 -35.02 7.00
N LEU A 280 12.05 -34.23 5.97
CA LEU A 280 11.72 -34.57 4.58
C LEU A 280 12.68 -35.60 3.95
N ASP A 281 13.85 -35.79 4.57
CA ASP A 281 14.95 -36.62 4.05
C ASP A 281 15.41 -36.18 2.65
N ILE A 282 15.56 -34.86 2.48
CA ILE A 282 16.03 -34.23 1.24
C ILE A 282 17.06 -33.15 1.53
N LYS A 283 17.76 -32.72 0.48
CA LYS A 283 18.47 -31.44 0.44
C LYS A 283 17.74 -30.49 -0.48
N PHE A 284 17.46 -29.28 0.00
CA PHE A 284 16.81 -28.30 -0.84
C PHE A 284 17.75 -27.85 -1.97
N PRO A 285 17.24 -27.68 -3.20
CA PRO A 285 17.97 -26.99 -4.25
C PRO A 285 18.36 -25.58 -3.79
N SER A 286 19.61 -25.20 -4.06
CA SER A 286 20.19 -23.94 -3.61
C SER A 286 20.75 -23.12 -4.78
N PRO A 287 20.91 -21.81 -4.61
CA PRO A 287 21.58 -20.96 -5.61
C PRO A 287 23.01 -21.36 -5.95
N THR A 288 23.65 -22.18 -5.11
CA THR A 288 25.02 -22.66 -5.32
C THR A 288 25.11 -23.92 -6.18
N ASN A 289 24.01 -24.67 -6.33
CA ASN A 289 24.01 -25.98 -7.01
C ASN A 289 23.05 -26.10 -8.19
N SER A 290 22.15 -25.13 -8.39
CA SER A 290 21.10 -25.16 -9.41
C SER A 290 20.75 -23.75 -9.87
N LYS A 291 19.90 -23.64 -10.90
CA LYS A 291 19.48 -22.34 -11.44
C LYS A 291 18.00 -22.10 -11.17
N LYS A 292 17.59 -20.84 -11.02
CA LYS A 292 16.20 -20.47 -10.77
C LYS A 292 15.26 -20.93 -11.90
N GLU A 293 15.76 -20.93 -13.13
CA GLU A 293 15.00 -21.33 -14.32
C GLU A 293 14.58 -22.81 -14.26
N ASP A 294 15.32 -23.66 -13.53
CA ASP A 294 15.02 -25.08 -13.37
C ASP A 294 13.71 -25.34 -12.60
N PHE A 295 13.22 -24.31 -11.88
CA PHE A 295 12.02 -24.36 -11.04
C PHE A 295 10.92 -23.37 -11.50
N SER A 296 11.19 -22.59 -12.55
CA SER A 296 10.31 -21.54 -13.04
C SER A 296 9.47 -22.01 -14.25
N VAL A 297 8.74 -23.11 -14.07
CA VAL A 297 8.02 -23.76 -15.17
C VAL A 297 6.74 -23.00 -15.52
N GLU A 298 6.56 -22.69 -16.81
CA GLU A 298 5.44 -21.92 -17.32
C GLU A 298 4.11 -22.68 -17.24
N CYS A 299 3.03 -21.94 -17.03
CA CYS A 299 1.67 -22.47 -17.08
C CYS A 299 1.34 -22.98 -18.49
N GLY A 300 0.77 -24.19 -18.59
CA GLY A 300 0.41 -24.77 -19.88
C GLY A 300 -0.71 -24.06 -20.65
N ILE A 301 -1.39 -23.09 -20.03
CA ILE A 301 -2.52 -22.36 -20.67
C ILE A 301 -2.10 -20.96 -21.11
N CYS A 302 -1.53 -20.16 -20.20
CA CYS A 302 -1.14 -18.78 -20.52
C CYS A 302 0.32 -18.65 -20.96
N TYR A 303 1.12 -19.71 -20.87
CA TYR A 303 2.55 -19.72 -21.21
C TYR A 303 3.38 -18.66 -20.45
N CYS A 304 2.89 -18.24 -19.29
CA CYS A 304 3.61 -17.37 -18.38
C CYS A 304 3.98 -18.17 -17.13
N TYR A 305 5.18 -17.94 -16.60
CA TYR A 305 5.52 -18.39 -15.26
C TYR A 305 4.80 -17.56 -14.19
N ARG A 306 4.66 -16.26 -14.39
CA ARG A 306 4.02 -15.35 -13.43
C ARG A 306 2.83 -14.65 -14.08
N LEU A 307 1.65 -14.84 -13.48
CA LEU A 307 0.43 -14.14 -13.82
C LEU A 307 0.11 -13.22 -12.64
N GLU A 308 0.38 -11.93 -12.79
CA GLU A 308 0.38 -10.94 -11.70
C GLU A 308 1.33 -11.36 -10.56
N GLN A 309 0.83 -11.67 -9.37
CA GLN A 309 1.64 -12.21 -8.27
C GLN A 309 1.69 -13.74 -8.21
N PHE A 310 0.88 -14.45 -9.00
CA PHE A 310 0.69 -15.90 -8.87
C PHE A 310 1.61 -16.70 -9.79
N THR A 311 2.12 -17.83 -9.28
CA THR A 311 2.84 -18.83 -10.09
C THR A 311 2.02 -20.13 -10.17
N PRO A 312 2.32 -21.05 -11.11
CA PRO A 312 1.58 -22.30 -11.21
C PRO A 312 1.61 -23.10 -9.91
N ASP A 313 0.44 -23.47 -9.44
CA ASP A 313 0.22 -24.13 -8.16
C ASP A 313 -0.55 -25.45 -8.30
N ILE A 314 -0.95 -25.79 -9.53
CA ILE A 314 -1.60 -27.05 -9.87
C ILE A 314 -0.75 -27.78 -10.90
N VAL A 315 -0.50 -29.06 -10.69
CA VAL A 315 0.28 -29.90 -11.59
C VAL A 315 -0.57 -31.10 -11.99
N CYS A 316 -0.52 -31.50 -13.26
CA CYS A 316 -1.18 -32.73 -13.70
C CYS A 316 -0.51 -33.96 -13.05
N ASP A 317 -1.32 -34.81 -12.41
CA ASP A 317 -0.82 -36.01 -11.72
C ASP A 317 -0.34 -37.13 -12.65
N ASP A 318 -0.69 -37.10 -13.94
CA ASP A 318 -0.23 -38.13 -14.88
C ASP A 318 1.29 -38.04 -15.08
N LYS A 319 1.97 -39.18 -14.84
CA LYS A 319 3.44 -39.36 -14.95
C LYS A 319 4.05 -38.85 -16.23
N ARG A 320 3.32 -38.94 -17.35
CA ARG A 320 3.82 -38.56 -18.67
C ARG A 320 3.53 -37.11 -19.00
N CYS A 321 2.69 -36.44 -18.21
CA CYS A 321 2.29 -35.06 -18.43
C CYS A 321 3.03 -34.12 -17.49
N GLY A 322 2.71 -34.15 -16.18
CA GLY A 322 3.34 -33.26 -15.20
C GLY A 322 3.23 -31.76 -15.50
N GLN A 323 2.35 -31.34 -16.43
CA GLN A 323 2.25 -29.94 -16.83
C GLN A 323 1.68 -29.10 -15.68
N PRO A 324 2.35 -27.99 -15.30
CA PRO A 324 1.83 -27.07 -14.30
C PRO A 324 0.86 -26.04 -14.92
N PHE A 325 -0.07 -25.57 -14.10
CA PHE A 325 -1.08 -24.58 -14.42
C PHE A 325 -1.27 -23.61 -13.26
N HIS A 326 -1.54 -22.34 -13.56
CA HIS A 326 -2.14 -21.43 -12.58
C HIS A 326 -3.56 -21.90 -12.27
N ARG A 327 -3.93 -21.87 -10.98
CA ARG A 327 -5.30 -22.13 -10.53
C ARG A 327 -6.37 -21.38 -11.32
N ILE A 328 -6.18 -20.08 -11.53
CA ILE A 328 -7.14 -19.23 -12.26
C ILE A 328 -7.23 -19.68 -13.72
N CYS A 329 -6.09 -19.90 -14.41
CA CYS A 329 -6.09 -20.35 -15.80
C CYS A 329 -6.80 -21.69 -15.98
N LEU A 330 -6.50 -22.67 -15.11
CA LEU A 330 -7.12 -23.99 -15.19
C LEU A 330 -8.61 -23.94 -14.83
N TYR A 331 -8.99 -23.14 -13.84
CA TYR A 331 -10.38 -22.92 -13.48
C TYR A 331 -11.18 -22.33 -14.64
N GLU A 332 -10.69 -21.23 -15.25
CA GLU A 332 -11.34 -20.58 -16.38
C GLU A 332 -11.40 -21.48 -17.61
N TRP A 333 -10.37 -22.31 -17.84
CA TRP A 333 -10.39 -23.31 -18.90
C TRP A 333 -11.50 -24.36 -18.67
N LEU A 334 -11.49 -25.02 -17.51
CA LEU A 334 -12.40 -26.13 -17.24
C LEU A 334 -13.87 -25.70 -17.23
N ARG A 335 -14.22 -24.55 -16.66
CA ARG A 335 -15.61 -24.07 -16.65
C ARG A 335 -16.23 -23.82 -18.03
N THR A 336 -15.41 -23.72 -19.09
CA THR A 336 -15.90 -23.55 -20.47
C THR A 336 -16.24 -24.89 -21.16
N LEU A 337 -15.80 -26.01 -20.58
CA LEU A 337 -15.95 -27.32 -21.19
C LEU A 337 -17.24 -28.02 -20.72
N PRO A 338 -18.05 -28.57 -21.63
CA PRO A 338 -19.30 -29.25 -21.28
C PRO A 338 -19.10 -30.59 -20.56
N SER A 339 -17.90 -31.16 -20.63
CA SER A 339 -17.53 -32.42 -19.98
C SER A 339 -17.20 -32.26 -18.49
N THR A 340 -17.09 -31.03 -18.00
CA THR A 340 -16.66 -30.77 -16.62
C THR A 340 -17.79 -30.95 -15.63
N ARG A 341 -17.43 -31.43 -14.44
CA ARG A 341 -18.34 -31.62 -13.33
C ARG A 341 -17.95 -30.67 -12.21
N GLN A 342 -18.90 -29.92 -11.71
CA GLN A 342 -18.71 -29.07 -10.54
C GLN A 342 -19.37 -29.72 -9.32
N SER A 343 -18.65 -29.75 -8.20
CA SER A 343 -19.19 -30.11 -6.90
C SER A 343 -18.68 -29.10 -5.86
N PHE A 344 -19.62 -28.38 -5.24
CA PHE A 344 -19.31 -27.24 -4.35
C PHE A 344 -18.33 -26.26 -5.01
N ASN A 345 -17.19 -26.02 -4.36
CA ASN A 345 -16.13 -25.11 -4.79
C ASN A 345 -15.02 -25.84 -5.57
N THR A 346 -15.29 -27.01 -6.13
CA THR A 346 -14.30 -27.82 -6.84
C THR A 346 -14.81 -28.22 -8.22
N ILE A 347 -14.01 -27.98 -9.25
CA ILE A 347 -14.27 -28.42 -10.63
C ILE A 347 -13.38 -29.62 -10.93
N TYR A 348 -14.01 -30.66 -11.49
CA TYR A 348 -13.39 -31.87 -11.97
C TYR A 348 -13.48 -31.90 -13.48
N GLY A 349 -12.37 -32.16 -14.15
CA GLY A 349 -12.32 -32.21 -15.60
C GLY A 349 -11.11 -32.96 -16.11
N GLU A 350 -10.71 -32.64 -17.33
CA GLU A 350 -9.60 -33.28 -18.02
C GLU A 350 -8.47 -32.29 -18.27
N CYS A 351 -7.24 -32.73 -18.08
CA CYS A 351 -6.04 -31.95 -18.32
C CYS A 351 -5.97 -31.55 -19.80
N PRO A 352 -5.74 -30.26 -20.13
CA PRO A 352 -5.68 -29.77 -21.51
C PRO A 352 -4.62 -30.46 -22.40
N PHE A 353 -3.62 -31.10 -21.79
CA PHE A 353 -2.48 -31.70 -22.50
C PHE A 353 -2.58 -33.21 -22.68
N CYS A 354 -3.18 -33.93 -21.72
CA CYS A 354 -3.17 -35.40 -21.72
C CYS A 354 -4.55 -36.04 -21.55
N ASN A 355 -5.61 -35.22 -21.41
CA ASN A 355 -6.99 -35.64 -21.20
C ASN A 355 -7.21 -36.56 -19.98
N LYS A 356 -6.27 -36.58 -19.03
CA LYS A 356 -6.42 -37.29 -17.76
C LYS A 356 -7.14 -36.43 -16.74
N SER A 357 -7.75 -37.06 -15.75
CA SER A 357 -8.48 -36.36 -14.68
C SER A 357 -7.59 -35.32 -14.00
N ILE A 358 -8.10 -34.10 -13.89
CA ILE A 358 -7.49 -33.02 -13.12
C ILE A 358 -8.58 -32.28 -12.36
N THR A 359 -8.22 -31.75 -11.19
CA THR A 359 -9.16 -31.10 -10.28
C THR A 359 -8.63 -29.73 -9.88
N VAL A 360 -9.52 -28.74 -9.81
CA VAL A 360 -9.18 -27.39 -9.37
C VAL A 360 -10.24 -26.85 -8.42
N LYS A 361 -9.80 -26.20 -7.34
CA LYS A 361 -10.71 -25.45 -6.47
C LYS A 361 -10.96 -24.05 -7.05
N MET A 362 -12.19 -23.56 -6.92
CA MET A 362 -12.55 -22.19 -7.26
C MET A 362 -11.59 -21.22 -6.56
N PRO A 363 -10.96 -20.27 -7.29
CA PRO A 363 -10.16 -19.24 -6.66
C PRO A 363 -11.02 -18.40 -5.72
N LEU A 364 -10.49 -18.06 -4.55
CA LEU A 364 -11.13 -17.14 -3.62
C LEU A 364 -11.06 -15.73 -4.25
N SER A 365 -12.22 -15.09 -4.41
CA SER A 365 -12.37 -13.75 -4.99
C SER A 365 -11.70 -12.66 -4.16
#